data_AF-A0A6A5F0H1-F1
#
_entry.id   AF-A0A6A5F0H1-F1
#
_cell.length_a   1.000
_cell.length_b   1.000
_cell.length_c   1.000
_cell.angle_alpha   90.00
_cell.angle_beta   90.00
_cell.angle_gamma   90.00
#
_symmetry.space_group_name_H-M   'P 1'
#
loop_
_entity.id
_entity.type
_entity.pdbx_description
1 polymer ?
#
loop_
_entity_poly.entity_id
_entity_poly.type
_entity_poly.pdbx_seq_one_letter_code
_entity_poly.pdbx_strand_id
1 'polypeptide(L)'
;MCGLCGRTHRKPNNDFTKPDGTLGGNVNDFGNSWQTKEDEDDSCSQGTGPSPDCDPKLEAEVVKPDKCGKLKDPAGPFRECIGVVNPTPFFQSCVYDMCQFQGQQHVLCDQLQAYTDACQSAGAKVHPWRTPSFCRKS
;
A
#
# COMPACT_ATOMS: atom_id res chain seq x y z
N MET A 1 -22.13 -2.55 -8.02
CA MET A 1 -20.90 -2.55 -8.82
C MET A 1 -20.07 -3.78 -8.44
N CYS A 2 -19.32 -4.38 -9.36
CA CYS A 2 -18.49 -5.58 -9.15
C CYS A 2 -17.14 -5.39 -9.85
N GLY A 3 -16.08 -6.01 -9.34
CA GLY A 3 -14.74 -5.97 -9.91
C GLY A 3 -13.68 -6.22 -8.83
N LEU A 4 -12.44 -5.80 -9.08
CA LEU A 4 -11.34 -5.93 -8.10
C LEU A 4 -11.60 -5.17 -6.78
N CYS A 5 -12.49 -4.18 -6.79
CA CYS A 5 -12.94 -3.47 -5.58
C CYS A 5 -14.10 -4.19 -4.84
N GLY A 6 -14.36 -5.45 -5.15
CA GLY A 6 -15.40 -6.25 -4.50
C GLY A 6 -16.83 -5.87 -4.93
N ARG A 7 -17.81 -6.38 -4.19
CA ARG A 7 -19.22 -6.01 -4.38
C ARG A 7 -19.58 -4.90 -3.40
N THR A 8 -20.32 -3.90 -3.84
CA THR A 8 -20.82 -2.80 -3.00
C THR A 8 -21.94 -3.25 -2.05
N HIS A 9 -21.68 -4.24 -1.19
CA HIS A 9 -22.49 -4.60 -0.05
C HIS A 9 -21.57 -4.77 1.14
N ARG A 10 -22.02 -4.35 2.33
CA ARG A 10 -21.23 -4.16 3.56
C ARG A 10 -20.77 -5.48 4.23
N LYS A 11 -20.49 -6.53 3.44
CA LYS A 11 -20.09 -7.87 3.88
C LYS A 11 -18.72 -8.22 3.29
N PRO A 12 -17.62 -8.04 4.04
CA PRO A 12 -16.27 -8.31 3.55
C PRO A 12 -16.04 -9.75 3.06
N ASN A 13 -16.83 -10.70 3.59
CA ASN A 13 -16.66 -12.14 3.32
C ASN A 13 -16.93 -12.58 1.87
N ASN A 14 -17.46 -11.72 0.99
CA ASN A 14 -17.68 -12.05 -0.41
C ASN A 14 -17.00 -11.09 -1.40
N ASP A 15 -16.03 -10.29 -0.96
CA ASP A 15 -15.33 -9.35 -1.84
C ASP A 15 -14.45 -10.06 -2.89
N PHE A 16 -14.06 -11.32 -2.63
CA PHE A 16 -13.34 -12.15 -3.61
C PHE A 16 -14.26 -12.90 -4.59
N THR A 17 -15.39 -12.28 -4.98
CA THR A 17 -16.31 -12.87 -5.96
C THR A 17 -15.75 -12.71 -7.38
N LYS A 18 -15.48 -13.82 -8.07
CA LYS A 18 -15.00 -13.87 -9.45
C LYS A 18 -16.09 -13.44 -10.46
N PRO A 19 -15.75 -13.19 -11.74
CA PRO A 19 -16.75 -12.82 -12.76
C PRO A 19 -17.86 -13.86 -12.96
N ASP A 20 -17.54 -15.14 -12.74
CA ASP A 20 -18.50 -16.27 -12.82
C ASP A 20 -19.45 -16.36 -11.61
N GLY A 21 -19.30 -15.47 -10.62
CA GLY A 21 -20.13 -15.42 -9.42
C GLY A 21 -19.67 -16.37 -8.30
N THR A 22 -18.63 -17.17 -8.51
CA THR A 22 -18.04 -18.03 -7.48
C THR A 22 -17.02 -17.28 -6.63
N LEU A 23 -16.75 -17.78 -5.42
CA LEU A 23 -15.75 -17.20 -4.53
C LEU A 23 -14.36 -17.72 -4.93
N GLY A 24 -13.38 -16.83 -5.05
CA GLY A 24 -11.99 -17.20 -5.27
C GLY A 24 -11.41 -17.97 -4.08
N GLY A 25 -10.57 -18.96 -4.35
CA GLY A 25 -9.91 -19.77 -3.32
C GLY A 25 -8.83 -19.02 -2.54
N ASN A 26 -8.25 -17.98 -3.16
CA ASN A 26 -7.29 -17.05 -2.55
C ASN A 26 -7.23 -15.74 -3.35
N VAL A 27 -6.43 -14.77 -2.89
CA VAL A 27 -6.31 -13.45 -3.53
C VAL A 27 -5.77 -13.51 -4.97
N ASN A 28 -4.88 -14.46 -5.28
CA ASN A 28 -4.32 -14.63 -6.62
C ASN A 28 -5.35 -15.26 -7.57
N ASP A 29 -6.09 -16.28 -7.12
CA ASP A 29 -7.20 -16.88 -7.88
C ASP A 29 -8.27 -15.82 -8.19
N PHE A 30 -8.61 -14.99 -7.20
CA PHE A 30 -9.52 -13.86 -7.41
C PHE A 30 -8.96 -12.85 -8.41
N GLY A 31 -7.75 -12.32 -8.20
CA GLY A 31 -7.14 -11.30 -9.07
C GLY A 31 -6.97 -11.78 -10.51
N ASN A 32 -6.43 -12.99 -10.70
CA ASN A 32 -6.24 -13.59 -12.03
C ASN A 32 -7.57 -13.85 -12.75
N SER A 33 -8.67 -14.08 -12.03
CA SER A 33 -9.98 -14.31 -12.67
C SER A 33 -10.58 -13.08 -13.35
N TRP A 34 -10.12 -11.87 -12.98
CA TRP A 34 -10.59 -10.60 -13.54
C TRP A 34 -9.72 -10.07 -14.69
N GLN A 35 -8.74 -10.85 -15.18
CA GLN A 35 -7.90 -10.47 -16.31
C GLN A 35 -8.73 -10.28 -17.59
N THR A 36 -8.50 -9.17 -18.29
CA THR A 36 -9.07 -8.87 -19.60
C THR A 36 -8.21 -9.46 -20.71
N LYS A 37 -8.82 -9.82 -21.85
CA LYS A 37 -8.09 -10.32 -23.03
C LYS A 37 -7.42 -9.22 -23.85
N GLU A 38 -7.77 -7.96 -23.57
CA GLU A 38 -7.33 -6.76 -24.26
C GLU A 38 -6.61 -5.88 -23.24
N ASP A 39 -5.28 -5.98 -23.19
CA ASP A 39 -4.41 -5.07 -22.45
C ASP A 39 -3.44 -4.43 -23.47
N GLU A 40 -2.90 -3.24 -23.17
CA GLU A 40 -1.90 -2.57 -24.03
C GLU A 40 -0.54 -3.31 -24.05
N ASP A 41 -0.35 -4.29 -23.16
CA ASP A 41 0.83 -5.15 -23.07
C ASP A 41 0.66 -6.43 -23.90
N ASP A 42 1.75 -6.86 -24.54
CA ASP A 42 1.82 -8.04 -25.42
C ASP A 42 1.46 -9.36 -24.70
N SER A 43 1.46 -9.37 -23.36
CA SER A 43 0.98 -10.48 -22.54
C SER A 43 0.70 -10.06 -21.08
N CYS A 44 -0.46 -10.46 -20.55
CA CYS A 44 -0.77 -10.41 -19.12
C CYS A 44 -0.43 -11.76 -18.50
N SER A 45 0.61 -11.82 -17.66
CA SER A 45 1.01 -13.06 -16.98
C SER A 45 0.19 -13.26 -15.69
N GLN A 46 -0.11 -14.50 -15.35
CA GLN A 46 -0.77 -14.80 -14.08
C GLN A 46 0.16 -14.46 -12.92
N GLY A 47 -0.40 -13.89 -11.83
CA GLY A 47 0.35 -13.74 -10.59
C GLY A 47 0.64 -15.13 -10.00
N THR A 48 1.91 -15.55 -10.03
CA THR A 48 2.31 -16.95 -9.75
C THR A 48 2.72 -17.25 -8.31
N GLY A 49 2.67 -16.31 -7.36
CA GLY A 49 3.07 -16.63 -5.98
C GLY A 49 3.37 -15.41 -5.11
N PRO A 50 3.76 -15.63 -3.84
CA PRO A 50 4.17 -14.54 -2.97
C PRO A 50 5.36 -13.80 -3.61
N SER A 51 5.30 -12.48 -3.58
CA SER A 51 6.39 -11.62 -4.03
C SER A 51 7.71 -12.01 -3.34
N PRO A 52 8.86 -11.81 -3.99
CA PRO A 52 10.15 -12.18 -3.43
C PRO A 52 10.30 -11.57 -2.03
N ASP A 53 10.79 -12.39 -1.10
CA ASP A 53 11.09 -11.97 0.27
C ASP A 53 12.06 -10.77 0.24
N CYS A 54 11.81 -9.80 1.12
CA CYS A 54 12.69 -8.66 1.25
C CYS A 54 14.09 -9.10 1.67
N ASP A 55 15.13 -8.46 1.12
CA ASP A 55 16.47 -8.62 1.68
C ASP A 55 16.44 -8.18 3.17
N PRO A 56 16.86 -9.03 4.12
CA PRO A 56 16.73 -8.71 5.54
C PRO A 56 17.48 -7.45 5.97
N LYS A 57 18.58 -7.08 5.28
CA LYS A 57 19.30 -5.84 5.58
C LYS A 57 18.50 -4.64 5.08
N LEU A 58 17.96 -4.72 3.87
CA LEU A 58 17.08 -3.68 3.36
C LEU A 58 15.85 -3.51 4.25
N GLU A 59 15.20 -4.60 4.66
CA GLU A 59 14.06 -4.56 5.57
C GLU A 59 14.41 -3.82 6.86
N ALA A 60 15.52 -4.20 7.50
CA ALA A 60 16.02 -3.55 8.72
C ALA A 60 16.34 -2.06 8.53
N GLU A 61 16.73 -1.62 7.33
CA GLU A 61 16.94 -0.22 6.99
C GLU A 61 15.61 0.53 6.81
N VAL A 62 14.63 -0.05 6.10
CA VAL A 62 13.39 0.66 5.74
C VAL A 62 12.38 0.74 6.88
N VAL A 63 12.47 -0.14 7.88
CA VAL A 63 11.63 -0.08 9.10
C VAL A 63 12.02 1.05 10.06
N LYS A 64 13.17 1.69 9.86
CA LYS A 64 13.70 2.73 10.77
C LYS A 64 12.79 3.97 10.85
N PRO A 65 12.86 4.76 11.95
CA PRO A 65 12.03 5.96 12.15
C PRO A 65 12.19 7.07 11.10
N ASP A 66 13.33 7.15 10.42
CA ASP A 66 13.57 8.10 9.34
C ASP A 66 12.98 7.65 8.00
N LYS A 67 12.59 6.38 7.88
CA LYS A 67 11.98 5.73 6.71
C LYS A 67 10.50 5.40 6.98
N CYS A 68 10.05 4.16 6.77
CA CYS A 68 8.65 3.77 6.97
C CYS A 68 8.23 3.86 8.44
N GLY A 69 9.16 3.74 9.39
CA GLY A 69 8.88 3.90 10.82
C GLY A 69 8.28 5.26 11.19
N LYS A 70 8.51 6.29 10.36
CA LYS A 70 7.92 7.64 10.52
C LYS A 70 6.40 7.62 10.60
N LEU A 71 5.75 6.66 9.93
CA LEU A 71 4.29 6.49 9.91
C LEU A 71 3.72 6.09 11.28
N LYS A 72 4.53 5.43 12.12
CA LYS A 72 4.14 4.91 13.44
C LYS A 72 4.69 5.73 14.60
N ASP A 73 5.51 6.75 14.33
CA ASP A 73 6.14 7.55 15.36
C ASP A 73 5.10 8.45 16.06
N PRO A 74 4.79 8.22 17.35
CA PRO A 74 3.81 9.01 18.09
C PRO A 74 4.29 10.44 18.40
N ALA A 75 5.59 10.71 18.26
CA ALA A 75 6.16 12.06 18.33
C ALA A 75 6.38 12.67 16.94
N GLY A 76 6.11 11.90 15.88
CA GLY A 76 6.41 12.23 14.51
C GLY A 76 5.43 13.22 13.85
N PRO A 77 5.54 13.36 12.52
CA PRO A 77 4.72 14.30 11.78
C PRO A 77 3.25 13.88 11.67
N PHE A 78 2.93 12.61 11.92
CA PHE A 78 1.59 12.04 11.84
C PHE A 78 0.95 11.80 13.21
N ARG A 79 1.52 12.35 14.30
CA ARG A 79 1.09 12.07 15.68
C ARG A 79 -0.40 12.27 15.94
N GLU A 80 -1.04 13.29 15.38
CA GLU A 80 -2.49 13.52 15.53
C GLU A 80 -3.33 12.58 14.65
N CYS A 81 -2.73 11.97 13.63
CA CYS A 81 -3.42 11.06 12.71
C CYS A 81 -3.40 9.60 13.18
N ILE A 82 -2.36 9.14 13.88
CA ILE A 82 -2.21 7.74 14.34
C ILE A 82 -3.41 7.25 15.16
N GLY A 83 -4.08 8.16 15.90
CA GLY A 83 -5.29 7.84 16.66
C GLY A 83 -6.59 7.81 15.85
N VAL A 84 -6.57 8.34 14.62
CA VAL A 84 -7.75 8.47 13.73
C VAL A 84 -7.68 7.47 12.57
N VAL A 85 -6.49 7.28 12.01
CA VAL A 85 -6.21 6.34 10.93
C VAL A 85 -5.17 5.34 11.43
N ASN A 86 -5.44 4.05 11.32
CA ASN A 86 -4.50 3.02 11.73
C ASN A 86 -3.24 3.06 10.84
N PRO A 87 -2.04 3.33 11.37
CA PRO A 87 -0.81 3.40 10.57
C PRO A 87 -0.29 2.02 10.14
N THR A 88 -0.79 0.93 10.72
CA THR A 88 -0.21 -0.42 10.53
C THR A 88 -0.25 -0.88 9.07
N PRO A 89 -1.39 -0.78 8.35
CA PRO A 89 -1.44 -1.17 6.93
C PRO A 89 -0.51 -0.31 6.07
N PHE A 90 -0.49 1.01 6.30
CA PHE A 90 0.39 1.93 5.57
C PHE A 90 1.87 1.64 5.80
N PHE A 91 2.25 1.28 7.04
CA PHE A 91 3.61 0.86 7.35
C PHE A 91 3.98 -0.45 6.63
N GLN A 92 3.08 -1.43 6.63
CA GLN A 92 3.32 -2.72 5.96
C GLN A 92 3.46 -2.53 4.45
N SER A 93 2.57 -1.74 3.83
CA SER A 93 2.69 -1.36 2.41
C SER A 93 3.99 -0.60 2.15
N CYS A 94 4.37 0.34 3.01
CA CYS A 94 5.62 1.08 2.85
C CYS A 94 6.84 0.16 2.85
N VAL A 95 6.94 -0.76 3.82
CA VAL A 95 8.05 -1.71 3.89
C VAL A 95 8.05 -2.61 2.65
N TYR A 96 6.89 -3.16 2.29
CA TYR A 96 6.74 -4.03 1.14
C TYR A 96 7.17 -3.34 -0.16
N ASP A 97 6.66 -2.14 -0.46
CA ASP A 97 7.00 -1.41 -1.68
C ASP A 97 8.46 -0.97 -1.67
N MET A 98 8.98 -0.51 -0.53
CA MET A 98 10.41 -0.20 -0.42
C MET A 98 11.28 -1.44 -0.70
N CYS A 99 10.85 -2.64 -0.33
CA CYS A 99 11.55 -3.87 -0.66
C CYS A 99 11.48 -4.19 -2.17
N GLN A 100 10.29 -4.08 -2.79
CA GLN A 100 10.12 -4.33 -4.23
C GLN A 100 10.95 -3.37 -5.09
N PHE A 101 11.12 -2.13 -4.63
CA PHE A 101 11.84 -1.09 -5.34
C PHE A 101 13.23 -0.79 -4.76
N GLN A 102 13.86 -1.75 -4.08
CA GLN A 102 15.25 -1.68 -3.63
C GLN A 102 15.59 -0.44 -2.77
N GLY A 103 14.64 0.01 -1.95
CA GLY A 103 14.81 1.11 -1.01
C GLY A 103 14.79 2.50 -1.65
N GLN A 104 14.33 2.64 -2.89
CA GLN A 104 14.32 3.90 -3.61
C GLN A 104 13.56 5.00 -2.86
N GLN A 105 14.18 6.18 -2.77
CA GLN A 105 13.63 7.30 -2.01
C GLN A 105 12.28 7.79 -2.53
N HIS A 106 12.02 7.75 -3.85
CA HIS A 106 10.75 8.20 -4.40
C HIS A 106 9.58 7.35 -3.87
N VAL A 107 9.77 6.04 -3.73
CA VAL A 107 8.77 5.12 -3.15
C VAL A 107 8.46 5.49 -1.71
N LEU A 108 9.47 5.77 -0.88
CA LEU A 108 9.23 6.27 0.48
C LEU A 108 8.39 7.55 0.45
N CYS A 109 8.69 8.49 -0.46
CA CYS A 109 7.95 9.74 -0.56
C CYS A 109 6.48 9.52 -0.96
N ASP A 110 6.20 8.56 -1.84
CA ASP A 110 4.85 8.22 -2.27
C ASP A 110 4.06 7.55 -1.13
N GLN A 111 4.70 6.66 -0.36
CA GLN A 111 4.08 6.01 0.80
C GLN A 111 3.76 7.00 1.93
N LEU A 112 4.68 7.93 2.21
CA LEU A 112 4.44 9.01 3.18
C LEU A 112 3.36 9.98 2.69
N GLN A 113 3.25 10.20 1.37
CA GLN A 113 2.19 11.01 0.78
C GLN A 113 0.83 10.31 0.89
N ALA A 114 0.73 9.02 0.57
CA ALA A 114 -0.50 8.25 0.69
C ALA A 114 -1.08 8.30 2.11
N TYR A 115 -0.23 8.17 3.13
CA TYR A 115 -0.70 8.32 4.51
C TYR A 115 -1.08 9.77 4.84
N THR A 116 -0.36 10.76 4.30
CA THR A 116 -0.75 12.18 4.43
C THR A 116 -2.16 12.41 3.90
N ASP A 117 -2.49 11.86 2.72
CA ASP A 117 -3.79 12.04 2.08
C ASP A 117 -4.91 11.35 2.87
N ALA A 118 -4.64 10.15 3.40
CA ALA A 118 -5.58 9.46 4.29
C ALA A 118 -5.86 10.24 5.58
N CYS A 119 -4.81 10.78 6.20
CA CYS A 119 -4.93 11.63 7.39
C CYS A 119 -5.77 12.89 7.11
N GLN A 120 -5.47 13.59 6.01
CA GLN A 120 -6.19 14.81 5.62
C GLN A 120 -7.65 14.52 5.30
N SER A 121 -7.94 13.40 4.63
CA SER A 121 -9.31 12.96 4.34
C SER A 121 -10.10 12.63 5.61
N ALA A 122 -9.41 12.18 6.67
CA ALA A 122 -10.00 11.95 7.98
C ALA A 122 -10.05 13.22 8.87
N GLY A 123 -9.63 14.38 8.35
CA GLY A 123 -9.60 15.65 9.09
C GLY A 123 -8.48 15.76 10.12
N ALA A 124 -7.52 14.83 10.13
CA ALA A 124 -6.38 14.88 11.03
C ALA A 124 -5.28 15.82 10.50
N LYS A 125 -4.64 16.54 11.42
CA LYS A 125 -3.51 17.41 11.09
C LYS A 125 -2.26 16.58 10.80
N VAL A 126 -1.53 16.95 9.74
CA VAL A 126 -0.21 16.41 9.42
C VAL A 126 0.81 17.53 9.53
N HIS A 127 1.90 17.29 10.26
CA HIS A 127 3.00 18.26 10.40
C HIS A 127 4.01 18.11 9.26
N PRO A 128 4.83 19.15 9.02
CA PRO A 128 5.83 19.10 7.96
C PRO A 128 6.78 17.90 8.13
N TRP A 129 6.82 17.04 7.12
CA TRP A 129 7.75 15.91 7.03
C TRP A 129 8.67 15.99 5.81
N ARG A 130 8.33 16.82 4.82
CA ARG A 130 9.15 17.12 3.65
C ARG A 130 10.15 18.22 3.99
N THR A 131 11.35 18.13 3.44
CA THR A 131 12.41 19.16 3.53
C THR A 131 13.01 19.41 2.14
N PRO A 132 13.84 20.45 1.93
CA PRO A 132 14.49 20.67 0.65
C PRO A 132 15.35 19.50 0.16
N SER A 133 15.89 18.69 1.09
CA SER A 133 16.71 17.50 0.81
C SER A 133 15.94 16.18 0.92
N PHE A 134 14.70 16.19 1.44
CA PHE A 134 13.89 15.00 1.66
C PHE A 134 12.49 15.17 1.09
N CYS A 135 12.18 14.38 0.06
CA CYS A 135 10.87 14.37 -0.59
C CYS A 135 10.40 15.78 -0.97
N ARG A 136 11.24 16.52 -1.72
CA ARG A 136 10.92 17.89 -2.15
C ARG A 136 9.63 17.88 -2.97
N LYS A 137 8.75 18.87 -2.75
CA LYS A 137 7.63 19.11 -3.65
C LYS A 137 8.19 19.66 -4.97
N SER A 138 7.85 19.01 -6.08
CA SER A 138 8.14 19.56 -7.41
C SER A 138 7.18 20.70 -7.74
#